data_AF-A0A970QKH5-F1
#
_entry.id   AF-A0A970QKH5-F1
#
_cell.length_a   1.000
_cell.length_b   1.000
_cell.length_c   1.000
_cell.angle_alpha   90.00
_cell.angle_beta   90.00
_cell.angle_gamma   90.00
#
_symmetry.space_group_name_H-M   'P 1'
#
loop_
_entity.id
_entity.type
_entity.pdbx_description
1 polymer ?
#
loop_
_entity_poly.entity_id
_entity_poly.type
_entity_poly.pdbx_seq_one_letter_code
_entity_poly.pdbx_strand_id
1 'polypeptide(L)' 'MGIMRLCKNYSTEIKEAASKEALERNTCSFKYFNILLKQIAASGSTERSEKIIRNENVRVRSAYVGGGIRA' A
#
# COMPACT_ATOMS: atom_id res chain seq x y z
N MET A 1 -22.10 -1.06 7.76
CA MET A 1 -20.70 -0.86 8.24
C MET A 1 -19.96 -2.20 8.34
N GLY A 2 -19.65 -2.83 7.20
CA GLY A 2 -18.97 -4.13 7.14
C GLY A 2 -17.44 -4.00 7.22
N ILE A 3 -16.73 -4.59 6.26
CA ILE A 3 -15.27 -4.56 6.14
C ILE A 3 -14.64 -3.14 6.23
N MET A 4 -15.39 -2.10 5.87
CA MET A 4 -14.98 -0.69 6.01
C MET A 4 -14.68 -0.26 7.46
N ARG A 5 -15.26 -0.95 8.46
CA ARG A 5 -14.99 -0.69 9.88
C ARG A 5 -13.52 -0.94 10.25
N LEU A 6 -12.81 -1.75 9.48
CA LEU A 6 -11.39 -2.04 9.68
C LEU A 6 -10.47 -0.92 9.18
N CYS A 7 -11.02 0.06 8.44
CA CYS A 7 -10.28 1.14 7.80
C CYS A 7 -10.47 2.48 8.54
N LYS A 8 -10.48 2.45 9.88
CA LYS A 8 -10.77 3.64 10.72
C LYS A 8 -9.76 4.78 10.54
N ASN A 9 -8.52 4.45 10.20
CA ASN A 9 -7.41 5.40 10.11
C ASN A 9 -7.41 6.22 8.80
N TYR A 10 -8.34 5.96 7.88
CA TYR A 10 -8.44 6.67 6.61
C TYR A 10 -9.62 7.65 6.61
N SER A 11 -9.55 8.72 5.81
CA SER A 11 -10.66 9.67 5.67
C SER A 11 -11.88 8.99 5.05
N THR A 12 -13.06 9.60 5.23
CA THR A 12 -14.32 9.15 4.61
C THR A 12 -14.22 9.16 3.09
N GLU A 13 -13.60 10.21 2.51
CA GLU A 13 -13.41 10.36 1.07
C GLU A 13 -12.59 9.22 0.45
N ILE A 14 -11.48 8.84 1.09
CA ILE A 14 -10.63 7.72 0.61
C ILE A 14 -11.39 6.40 0.69
N LYS A 15 -12.20 6.21 1.74
CA LYS A 15 -13.03 5.00 1.92
C LYS A 15 -14.12 4.90 0.86
N GLU A 16 -14.76 6.00 0.49
CA GLU A 16 -15.78 6.04 -0.55
C GLU A 16 -15.19 5.77 -1.93
N ALA A 17 -14.06 6.41 -2.25
CA ALA A 17 -13.33 6.16 -3.49
C ALA A 17 -12.92 4.68 -3.63
N ALA A 18 -12.34 4.10 -2.58
CA ALA A 18 -11.97 2.68 -2.56
C ALA A 18 -13.17 1.75 -2.69
N SER A 19 -14.34 2.14 -2.16
CA SER A 19 -15.57 1.34 -2.25
C SER A 19 -16.14 1.35 -3.66
N LYS A 20 -16.12 2.51 -4.33
CA LYS A 20 -16.54 2.62 -5.73
C LYS A 20 -15.66 1.74 -6.64
N GLU A 21 -14.34 1.84 -6.47
CA GLU A 21 -13.40 1.04 -7.26
C GLU A 21 -13.51 -0.46 -6.97
N ALA A 22 -13.76 -0.83 -5.71
CA ALA A 22 -13.98 -2.23 -5.34
C ALA A 22 -15.26 -2.82 -5.96
N LEU A 23 -16.33 -2.02 -6.09
CA LEU A 23 -17.56 -2.41 -6.78
C LEU A 23 -17.34 -2.58 -8.28
N GLU A 24 -16.63 -1.65 -8.92
CA GLU A 24 -16.27 -1.73 -10.35
C GLU A 24 -15.44 -2.99 -10.66
N ARG A 25 -14.55 -3.38 -9.74
CA ARG A 25 -13.71 -4.58 -9.87
C ARG A 25 -14.38 -5.86 -9.36
N ASN A 26 -15.62 -5.80 -8.90
CA ASN A 26 -16.33 -6.90 -8.23
C ASN A 26 -15.54 -7.57 -7.08
N THR A 27 -14.74 -6.78 -6.36
CA THR A 27 -13.93 -7.26 -5.24
C THR A 27 -14.64 -7.03 -3.91
N CYS A 28 -15.10 -8.11 -3.27
CA CYS A 28 -15.79 -8.03 -1.97
C CYS A 28 -14.93 -8.50 -0.78
N SER A 29 -13.69 -8.93 -1.04
CA SER A 29 -12.78 -9.40 0.01
C SER A 29 -11.94 -8.27 0.59
N PHE A 30 -11.81 -8.25 1.92
CA PHE A 30 -11.05 -7.24 2.65
C PHE A 30 -9.58 -7.13 2.19
N LYS A 31 -8.96 -8.24 1.78
CA LYS A 31 -7.58 -8.24 1.30
C LYS A 31 -7.40 -7.31 0.10
N TYR A 32 -8.24 -7.46 -0.91
CA TYR A 32 -8.19 -6.65 -2.13
C TYR A 32 -8.63 -5.22 -1.87
N PHE A 33 -9.69 -5.05 -1.05
CA PHE A 33 -10.13 -3.73 -0.62
C PHE A 33 -9.02 -2.95 0.09
N ASN A 34 -8.27 -3.59 1.00
CA ASN A 34 -7.16 -2.95 1.72
C ASN A 34 -5.99 -2.57 0.78
N ILE A 35 -5.76 -3.35 -0.27
CA ILE A 35 -4.77 -3.00 -1.30
C ILE A 35 -5.20 -1.73 -2.05
N LEU A 36 -6.45 -1.67 -2.51
CA LEU A 36 -7.01 -0.50 -3.19
C LEU A 36 -6.96 0.74 -2.30
N LEU A 37 -7.35 0.58 -1.03
CA LEU A 37 -7.36 1.68 -0.07
C LEU A 37 -5.96 2.25 0.16
N LYS A 38 -4.94 1.39 0.29
CA LYS A 38 -3.54 1.82 0.38
C LYS A 38 -3.06 2.51 -0.90
N GLN A 39 -3.47 2.02 -2.08
CA GLN A 39 -3.13 2.62 -3.36
C GLN A 39 -3.73 4.02 -3.49
N ILE A 40 -5.00 4.21 -3.16
CA ILE A 40 -5.69 5.50 -3.22
C ILE A 40 -5.09 6.49 -2.21
N ALA A 41 -4.81 6.02 -0.98
CA ALA A 41 -4.16 6.83 0.03
C ALA A 41 -2.73 7.24 -0.37
N ALA A 42 -1.99 6.37 -1.06
CA ALA A 42 -0.66 6.68 -1.57
C ALA A 42 -0.71 7.62 -2.81
N SER A 43 -1.66 7.42 -3.73
CA SER A 43 -1.80 8.24 -4.95
C SER A 43 -2.20 9.69 -4.66
N GLY A 44 -2.84 9.97 -3.52
CA GLY A 44 -3.08 11.33 -3.07
C GLY A 44 -1.81 12.08 -2.65
N SER A 45 -0.71 11.36 -2.36
CA SER A 45 0.59 11.95 -1.97
C SER A 45 1.62 12.01 -3.10
N THR A 46 1.35 11.30 -4.19
CA THR A 46 2.27 11.20 -5.33
C THR A 46 1.50 11.46 -6.61
N GLU A 47 1.60 12.70 -7.11
CA GLU A 47 1.63 12.84 -8.55
C GLU A 47 2.63 11.81 -9.10
N ARG A 48 2.17 11.11 -10.13
CA ARG A 48 2.79 10.04 -10.90
C ARG A 48 4.21 10.42 -11.38
N SER A 49 5.19 10.50 -10.48
CA SER A 49 6.56 10.23 -10.85
C SER A 49 6.68 8.72 -10.90
N GLU A 50 6.41 8.14 -12.07
CA GLU A 50 6.92 6.82 -12.40
C GLU A 50 8.44 6.92 -12.33
N LYS A 51 8.99 6.81 -11.12
CA LYS A 51 10.42 6.70 -10.93
C LYS A 51 10.78 5.31 -11.39
N ILE A 52 11.14 5.18 -12.66
CA ILE A 52 11.75 3.98 -13.22
C ILE A 52 12.98 3.69 -12.35
N ILE A 53 12.85 2.71 -11.45
CA ILE A 53 13.98 2.24 -10.65
C ILE A 53 14.84 1.41 -11.61
N ARG A 54 15.95 1.99 -12.09
CA ARG A 54 16.96 1.23 -12.82
C ARG A 54 17.47 0.12 -11.91
N ASN A 55 17.20 -1.13 -12.32
CA ASN A 55 17.47 -2.32 -11.54
C ASN A 55 18.96 -2.72 -11.63
N GLU A 56 19.85 -1.89 -11.10
CA GLU A 56 21.29 -2.12 -11.10
C GLU A 56 21.76 -2.73 -9.76
N ASN A 57 21.28 -3.94 -9.43
CA ASN A 57 21.72 -4.78 -8.30
C ASN A 57 20.95 -4.63 -6.97
N VAL A 58 19.82 -5.33 -6.86
CA VAL A 58 19.29 -5.75 -5.54
C VAL A 58 19.68 -7.21 -5.33
N ARG A 59 20.97 -7.48 -5.06
CA ARG A 59 21.42 -8.81 -4.65
C ARG A 59 22.65 -8.81 -3.75
N VAL A 60 22.50 -8.36 -2.50
CA VAL A 60 23.20 -8.95 -1.33
C VAL A 60 22.26 -8.76 -0.12
N ARG A 61 21.36 -9.72 0.17
CA ARG A 61 21.52 -10.74 1.22
C ARG A 61 22.28 -10.22 2.45
N SER A 62 21.53 -9.72 3.43
CA SER A 62 21.90 -9.57 4.85
C SER A 62 23.22 -8.86 5.17
N ALA A 63 23.14 -7.60 5.58
CA ALA A 63 24.02 -7.07 6.62
C ALA A 63 23.18 -6.25 7.60
N TYR A 64 22.93 -6.89 8.73
CA TYR A 64 22.27 -6.39 9.93
C TYR A 64 22.93 -5.06 10.38
N VAL A 65 22.15 -4.02 10.66
CA VAL A 65 22.63 -2.66 11.05
C VAL A 65 23.19 -2.60 12.49
N GLY A 66 23.66 -3.71 13.07
CA GLY A 66 24.19 -3.67 14.45
C GLY A 66 24.75 -4.97 15.02
N GLY A 67 25.21 -5.90 14.17
CA GLY A 67 25.68 -7.21 14.64
C GLY A 67 26.95 -7.63 13.93
N GLY A 68 28.03 -6.88 14.11
CA GLY A 68 29.39 -7.27 13.70
C GLY A 68 30.14 -7.83 14.91
N ILE A 69 30.84 -8.94 14.69
CA ILE A 69 31.64 -9.72 15.66
C ILE A 69 32.84 -8.90 16.18
N ARG A 70 32.56 -7.91 17.04
CA ARG A 70 33.48 -7.20 17.94
C ARG A 70 32.66 -6.57 19.10
N ALA A 71 32.16 -7.23 20.16
CA ALA A 71 32.47 -8.51 20.81
C ALA A 71 33.82 -9.14 20.46
#